data_AF-A0AAW7F9P5-F1
#
_entry.id   AF-A0AAW7F9P5-F1
#
_cell.length_a   1.000
_cell.length_b   1.000
_cell.length_c   1.000
_cell.angle_alpha   90.00
_cell.angle_beta   90.00
_cell.angle_gamma   90.00
#
_symmetry.space_group_name_H-M   'P 1'
#
loop_
_entity.id
_entity.type
_entity.pdbx_description
1 polymer ?
#
loop_
_entity_poly.entity_id
_entity_poly.type
_entity_poly.pdbx_seq_one_letter_code
_entity_poly.pdbx_strand_id
1 'polypeptide(L)'
;MSSPATPKRKNIVLFILLFTFLGCSVLILPALNSGATNFIYIRAIGDCELYTADDNNADKTKAFLSSDMWRKINATCHDGKKTIVFYDDNNLSAGNDLKENFLGICTLDKGGAARECENYLY
;
A
#
# COMPACT_ATOMS: atom_id res chain seq x y z
N MET A 1 47.76 -12.85 -39.27
CA MET A 1 46.63 -13.65 -38.77
C MET A 1 46.57 -13.52 -37.26
N SER A 2 45.59 -12.78 -36.73
CA SER A 2 45.38 -12.62 -35.28
C SER A 2 44.73 -13.90 -34.72
N SER A 3 45.41 -14.55 -33.78
CA SER A 3 44.92 -15.73 -33.06
C SER A 3 43.65 -15.38 -32.27
N PRO A 4 42.61 -16.25 -32.23
CA PRO A 4 41.44 -15.97 -31.40
C PRO A 4 41.85 -16.04 -29.93
N ALA A 5 41.68 -14.95 -29.20
CA ALA A 5 41.91 -14.90 -27.77
C ALA A 5 40.88 -15.79 -27.08
N THR A 6 41.30 -16.97 -26.62
CA THR A 6 40.44 -17.86 -25.83
C THR A 6 40.19 -17.21 -24.47
N PRO A 7 38.93 -16.98 -24.09
CA PRO A 7 38.63 -16.35 -22.81
C PRO A 7 39.11 -17.27 -21.67
N LYS A 8 39.96 -16.73 -20.79
CA LYS A 8 40.48 -17.46 -19.63
C LYS A 8 39.31 -17.91 -18.76
N ARG A 9 39.35 -19.14 -18.22
CA ARG A 9 38.29 -19.75 -17.39
C ARG A 9 37.73 -18.82 -16.29
N LYS A 10 38.57 -17.96 -15.70
CA LYS A 10 38.16 -16.92 -14.73
C LYS A 10 37.19 -15.89 -15.31
N ASN A 11 37.39 -15.47 -16.56
CA ASN A 11 36.52 -14.49 -17.23
C ASN A 11 35.14 -15.08 -17.51
N ILE A 12 35.07 -16.38 -17.85
CA ILE A 12 33.80 -17.09 -18.07
C ILE A 12 33.02 -17.22 -16.76
N VAL A 13 33.69 -17.62 -15.67
CA VAL A 13 33.05 -17.72 -14.34
C VAL A 13 32.55 -16.37 -13.86
N LEU A 14 33.35 -15.30 -14.05
CA LEU A 14 32.94 -13.95 -13.69
C LEU A 14 31.71 -13.50 -14.49
N PHE A 15 31.66 -13.83 -15.79
CA PHE A 15 30.52 -13.55 -16.64
C PHE A 15 29.25 -14.25 -16.15
N ILE A 16 29.35 -15.54 -15.81
CA ILE A 16 28.23 -16.32 -15.28
C ILE A 16 27.73 -15.71 -13.97
N LEU A 17 28.62 -15.39 -13.04
CA LEU A 17 28.24 -14.75 -11.77
C LEU A 17 27.55 -13.41 -11.99
N LEU A 18 28.03 -12.60 -12.94
CA LEU A 18 27.42 -11.31 -13.28
C LEU A 18 26.00 -11.49 -13.82
N PHE A 19 25.81 -12.43 -14.75
CA PHE A 19 24.49 -12.75 -15.32
C PHE A 19 23.53 -13.32 -14.28
N THR A 20 24.05 -14.15 -13.36
CA THR A 20 23.24 -14.71 -12.28
C THR A 20 22.80 -13.59 -11.32
N PHE A 21 23.72 -12.70 -10.95
CA PHE A 21 23.42 -11.54 -10.10
C PHE A 21 22.42 -10.58 -10.74
N LEU A 22 22.61 -10.23 -12.02
CA LEU A 22 21.70 -9.39 -12.79
C LEU A 22 20.31 -10.05 -12.91
N GLY A 23 20.27 -11.33 -13.26
CA GLY A 23 19.02 -12.10 -13.34
C GLY A 23 18.26 -12.15 -12.00
N CYS A 24 18.97 -12.38 -10.89
CA CYS A 24 18.38 -12.33 -9.55
C CYS A 24 17.84 -10.93 -9.22
N SER A 25 18.59 -9.87 -9.53
CA SER A 25 18.13 -8.50 -9.24
C SER A 25 16.86 -8.12 -10.01
N VAL A 26 16.72 -8.56 -11.26
CA VAL A 26 15.52 -8.30 -12.09
C VAL A 26 14.28 -9.01 -11.54
N LEU A 27 14.44 -10.17 -10.89
CA LEU A 27 13.32 -10.92 -10.31
C LEU A 27 12.99 -10.48 -8.87
N ILE A 28 14.01 -10.12 -8.08
CA ILE A 28 13.84 -9.78 -6.67
C ILE A 28 13.35 -8.33 -6.50
N LEU A 29 13.81 -7.39 -7.31
CA LEU A 29 13.44 -5.96 -7.17
C LEU A 29 11.93 -5.70 -7.35
N PRO A 30 11.24 -6.27 -8.36
CA PRO A 30 9.79 -6.09 -8.50
C PRO A 30 9.01 -6.75 -7.36
N ALA A 31 9.47 -7.92 -6.89
CA ALA A 31 8.84 -8.65 -5.79
C ALA A 31 8.96 -7.94 -4.43
N LEU A 32 10.01 -7.13 -4.24
CA LEU A 32 10.14 -6.26 -3.06
C LEU A 32 9.27 -5.00 -3.14
N ASN A 33 8.94 -4.53 -4.35
CA ASN A 33 8.11 -3.34 -4.57
C ASN A 33 6.60 -3.64 -4.73
N SER A 34 6.20 -4.89 -4.87
CA SER A 34 4.79 -5.27 -5.05
C SER A 34 3.95 -5.23 -3.76
N GLY A 35 4.55 -4.84 -2.63
CA GLY A 35 3.88 -4.79 -1.31
C GLY A 35 3.42 -3.40 -0.86
N ALA A 36 3.70 -2.34 -1.61
CA ALA A 36 3.22 -1.00 -1.28
C ALA A 36 1.83 -0.79 -1.88
N THR A 37 0.78 -1.20 -1.16
CA THR A 37 -0.55 -0.62 -1.35
C THR A 37 -0.41 0.88 -1.10
N ASN A 38 -0.43 1.70 -2.16
CA ASN A 38 -0.17 3.12 -2.01
C ASN A 38 -1.40 3.77 -1.39
N PHE A 39 -1.34 4.01 -0.08
CA PHE A 39 -2.38 4.76 0.60
C PHE A 39 -2.25 6.23 0.22
N ILE A 40 -3.30 6.80 -0.34
CA ILE A 40 -3.39 8.20 -0.73
C ILE A 40 -4.07 8.99 0.39
N TYR A 41 -3.41 10.03 0.86
CA TYR A 41 -4.03 11.02 1.74
C TYR A 41 -5.11 11.80 0.99
N ILE A 42 -6.32 11.85 1.55
CA ILE A 42 -7.45 12.59 0.99
C ILE A 42 -7.50 13.98 1.62
N ARG A 43 -7.69 14.03 2.93
CA ARG A 43 -7.90 15.27 3.69
C ARG A 43 -7.88 15.04 5.20
N ALA A 44 -7.73 16.12 5.96
CA ALA A 44 -8.02 16.16 7.38
C ALA A 44 -9.49 16.56 7.63
N ILE A 45 -10.09 15.96 8.65
CA ILE A 45 -11.42 16.30 9.18
C ILE A 45 -11.31 16.27 10.70
N GLY A 46 -11.37 17.44 11.34
CA GLY A 46 -11.11 17.54 12.78
C GLY A 46 -9.71 17.00 13.12
N ASP A 47 -9.66 16.05 14.06
CA ASP A 47 -8.46 15.35 14.51
C ASP A 47 -8.14 14.10 13.67
N CYS A 48 -8.98 13.77 12.68
CA CYS A 48 -8.73 12.66 11.76
C CYS A 48 -7.92 13.09 10.53
N GLU A 49 -6.97 12.25 10.14
CA GLU A 49 -6.40 12.22 8.79
C GLU A 49 -6.99 11.05 8.00
N LEU A 50 -7.56 11.36 6.83
CA LEU A 50 -8.25 10.38 5.99
C LEU A 50 -7.34 9.89 4.86
N TYR A 51 -7.22 8.57 4.73
CA TYR A 51 -6.46 7.90 3.69
C TYR A 51 -7.33 6.89 2.94
N THR A 52 -6.97 6.59 1.70
CA THR A 52 -7.65 5.60 0.88
C THR A 52 -6.68 4.80 0.01
N ALA A 53 -7.08 3.62 -0.46
CA ALA A 53 -6.37 2.91 -1.52
C ALA A 53 -6.26 3.76 -2.80
N ASP A 54 -5.20 3.57 -3.59
CA ASP A 54 -4.89 4.40 -4.76
C ASP A 54 -5.83 4.22 -5.96
N ASP A 55 -6.51 3.08 -6.02
CA ASP A 55 -7.53 2.76 -7.01
C ASP A 55 -8.91 3.37 -6.69
N ASN A 56 -9.08 3.97 -5.50
CA ASN A 56 -10.28 4.71 -5.14
C ASN A 56 -10.31 6.09 -5.79
N ASN A 57 -11.22 6.27 -6.75
CA ASN A 57 -11.47 7.56 -7.36
C ASN A 57 -12.22 8.53 -6.42
N ALA A 58 -12.35 9.78 -6.87
CA ALA A 58 -13.02 10.82 -6.12
C ALA A 58 -14.50 10.51 -5.84
N ASP A 59 -15.19 9.83 -6.75
CA ASP A 59 -16.61 9.49 -6.59
C ASP A 59 -16.82 8.44 -5.51
N LYS A 60 -15.97 7.40 -5.45
CA LYS A 60 -15.96 6.40 -4.39
C LYS A 60 -15.68 7.04 -3.03
N THR A 61 -14.66 7.91 -2.97
CA THR A 61 -14.33 8.66 -1.75
C THR A 61 -15.49 9.54 -1.28
N LYS A 62 -16.17 10.21 -2.21
CA LYS A 62 -17.35 11.03 -1.92
C LYS A 62 -18.53 10.18 -1.43
N ALA A 63 -18.75 9.01 -2.03
CA ALA A 63 -19.78 8.07 -1.61
C ALA A 63 -19.52 7.57 -0.18
N PHE A 64 -18.27 7.20 0.15
CA PHE A 64 -17.86 6.84 1.50
C PHE A 64 -18.14 7.97 2.51
N LEU A 65 -17.70 9.20 2.22
CA LEU A 65 -17.93 10.35 3.09
C LEU A 65 -19.42 10.73 3.25
N SER A 66 -20.29 10.21 2.39
CA SER A 66 -21.74 10.39 2.45
C SER A 66 -22.47 9.19 3.07
N SER A 67 -21.74 8.13 3.42
CA SER A 67 -22.29 6.87 3.92
C SER A 67 -22.71 6.93 5.39
N ASP A 68 -23.60 6.02 5.78
CA ASP A 68 -23.95 5.82 7.18
C ASP A 68 -22.77 5.34 8.02
N MET A 69 -21.82 4.63 7.42
CA MET A 69 -20.60 4.22 8.10
C MET A 69 -19.76 5.44 8.49
N TRP A 70 -19.49 6.33 7.55
CA TRP A 70 -18.78 7.59 7.84
C TRP A 70 -19.51 8.40 8.92
N ARG A 71 -20.84 8.49 8.84
CA ARG A 71 -21.64 9.21 9.84
C ARG A 71 -21.47 8.65 11.25
N LYS A 72 -21.31 7.32 11.40
CA LYS A 72 -21.07 6.67 12.70
C LYS A 72 -19.68 7.01 13.25
N ILE A 73 -18.68 7.10 12.39
CA ILE A 73 -17.27 7.25 12.82
C ILE A 73 -16.79 8.71 12.86
N ASN A 74 -17.48 9.62 12.17
CA ASN A 74 -17.09 11.04 12.11
C ASN A 74 -17.05 11.70 13.51
N ALA A 75 -17.80 11.18 14.48
CA ALA A 75 -17.74 11.67 15.86
C ALA A 75 -16.35 11.48 16.51
N THR A 76 -15.66 10.37 16.19
CA THR A 76 -14.30 10.09 16.69
C THR A 76 -13.30 11.14 16.22
N CYS A 77 -13.54 11.75 15.05
CA CYS A 77 -12.69 12.80 14.51
C CYS A 77 -12.77 14.14 15.26
N HIS A 78 -13.55 14.21 16.33
CA HIS A 78 -13.72 15.43 17.13
C HIS A 78 -13.53 15.16 18.63
N ASP A 79 -12.90 14.05 19.00
CA ASP A 79 -12.68 13.66 20.39
C ASP A 79 -11.36 14.19 20.99
N GLY A 80 -10.57 14.95 20.21
CA GLY A 80 -9.29 15.51 20.60
C GLY A 80 -8.10 14.54 20.44
N LYS A 81 -8.32 13.32 19.94
CA LYS A 81 -7.27 12.34 19.66
C LYS A 81 -6.96 12.29 18.18
N LYS A 82 -5.68 12.48 17.84
CA LYS A 82 -5.21 12.28 16.47
C LYS A 82 -5.49 10.85 16.02
N THR A 83 -6.21 10.73 14.91
CA THR A 83 -6.71 9.46 14.41
C THR A 83 -6.44 9.33 12.92
N ILE A 84 -6.00 8.17 12.46
CA ILE A 84 -5.93 7.82 11.04
C ILE A 84 -7.18 7.03 10.71
N VAL A 85 -7.90 7.44 9.68
CA VAL A 85 -9.00 6.65 9.12
C VAL A 85 -8.60 6.24 7.71
N PHE A 86 -8.56 4.93 7.49
CA PHE A 86 -8.22 4.32 6.22
C PHE A 86 -9.45 3.66 5.61
N TYR A 87 -9.81 4.04 4.38
CA TYR A 87 -10.93 3.46 3.64
C TYR A 87 -10.44 2.73 2.39
N ASP A 88 -10.97 1.54 2.14
CA ASP A 88 -10.69 0.77 0.94
C ASP A 88 -11.99 0.16 0.40
N ASP A 89 -12.25 0.39 -0.89
CA ASP A 89 -13.40 -0.15 -1.60
C ASP A 89 -12.93 -1.34 -2.43
N ASN A 90 -12.81 -2.49 -1.77
CA ASN A 90 -12.27 -3.74 -2.33
C ASN A 90 -13.16 -4.38 -3.40
N ASN A 91 -14.15 -3.66 -3.93
CA ASN A 91 -15.08 -4.10 -4.96
C ASN A 91 -14.43 -4.32 -6.36
N LEU A 92 -13.10 -4.51 -6.44
CA LEU A 92 -12.33 -4.47 -7.68
C LEU A 92 -11.52 -5.73 -8.04
N SER A 93 -11.47 -6.78 -7.22
CA SER A 93 -10.90 -8.03 -7.74
C SER A 93 -11.96 -8.75 -8.58
N ALA A 94 -11.83 -8.68 -9.91
CA ALA A 94 -12.58 -9.53 -10.84
C ALA A 94 -12.27 -11.01 -10.53
N GLY A 95 -13.08 -11.63 -9.66
CA GLY A 95 -12.86 -12.97 -9.11
C GLY A 95 -12.93 -13.06 -7.59
N ASN A 96 -13.18 -11.96 -6.87
CA ASN A 96 -13.43 -11.96 -5.43
C ASN A 96 -14.94 -11.82 -5.18
N ASP A 97 -15.53 -12.85 -4.59
CA ASP A 97 -16.97 -12.90 -4.28
C ASP A 97 -17.35 -11.98 -3.10
N LEU A 98 -16.35 -11.49 -2.37
CA LEU A 98 -16.51 -10.59 -1.23
C LEU A 98 -16.45 -9.13 -1.72
N LYS A 99 -17.63 -8.56 -2.00
CA LYS A 99 -17.83 -7.14 -2.28
C LYS A 99 -17.89 -6.34 -0.97
N GLU A 100 -16.84 -6.44 -0.16
CA GLU A 100 -16.81 -5.82 1.17
C GLU A 100 -15.97 -4.54 1.13
N ASN A 101 -16.45 -3.49 1.79
CA ASN A 101 -15.65 -2.31 2.07
C ASN A 101 -14.82 -2.56 3.33
N PHE A 102 -13.59 -2.07 3.33
CA PHE A 102 -12.72 -2.11 4.50
C PHE A 102 -12.53 -0.70 5.06
N LEU A 103 -12.58 -0.59 6.38
CA LEU A 103 -12.35 0.64 7.11
C LEU A 103 -11.48 0.38 8.33
N GLY A 104 -10.30 0.99 8.38
CA GLY A 104 -9.41 0.99 9.53
C GLY A 104 -9.47 2.33 10.26
N ILE A 105 -9.52 2.31 11.59
CA ILE A 105 -9.50 3.51 12.43
C ILE A 105 -8.41 3.32 13.49
N CYS A 106 -7.35 4.11 13.42
CA CYS A 106 -6.19 3.98 14.28
C CYS A 106 -5.94 5.25 15.08
N THR A 107 -5.96 5.18 16.41
CA THR A 107 -5.48 6.31 17.24
C THR A 107 -3.96 6.39 17.22
N LEU A 108 -3.44 7.61 17.18
CA LEU A 108 -2.02 7.90 17.23
C LEU A 108 -1.58 8.21 18.66
N ASP A 109 -0.43 7.67 19.05
CA ASP A 109 0.22 8.07 20.30
C ASP A 109 0.92 9.43 20.18
N LYS A 110 1.52 9.89 21.29
CA LYS A 110 2.24 11.17 21.35
C LYS A 110 3.46 11.22 20.41
N GLY A 111 3.97 10.07 19.98
CA GLY A 111 5.05 9.94 19.01
C GLY A 111 4.57 9.86 17.56
N GLY A 112 3.26 9.87 17.32
CA GLY A 112 2.66 9.73 15.99
C GLY A 112 2.59 8.28 15.49
N ALA A 113 2.84 7.29 16.34
CA ALA A 113 2.71 5.88 15.98
C ALA A 113 1.26 5.41 16.20
N ALA A 114 0.72 4.64 15.25
CA ALA A 114 -0.59 4.01 15.38
C ALA A 114 -0.54 2.92 16.45
N ARG A 115 -1.50 2.94 17.40
CA ARG A 115 -1.51 2.01 18.54
C ARG A 115 -2.80 1.20 18.71
N GLU A 116 -3.95 1.82 18.52
CA GLU A 116 -5.25 1.17 18.69
C GLU A 116 -6.00 1.24 17.36
N CYS A 117 -5.84 0.22 16.53
CA CYS A 117 -6.48 0.11 15.23
C CYS A 117 -7.70 -0.81 15.31
N GLU A 118 -8.87 -0.28 14.97
CA GLU A 118 -10.09 -1.04 14.78
C GLU A 118 -10.37 -1.19 13.29
N ASN A 119 -10.70 -2.41 12.86
CA ASN A 119 -10.99 -2.72 11.47
C ASN A 119 -12.45 -3.14 11.32
N TYR A 120 -13.10 -2.60 10.29
CA TYR A 120 -14.49 -2.83 9.96
C TYR A 120 -14.59 -3.35 8.54
N LEU A 121 -15.38 -4.41 8.35
CA LEU A 121 -15.80 -4.94 7.06
C LEU A 121 -17.31 -4.69 6.93
N TYR A 122 -17.76 -4.11 5.81
CA TYR A 122 -19.17 -3.76 5.63
C TYR A 122 -19.64 -3.60 4.17
#